data_AF-A0A355Z3D0-F1
#
_entry.id   AF-A0A355Z3D0-F1
#
_cell.length_a   1.000
_cell.length_b   1.000
_cell.length_c   1.000
_cell.angle_alpha   90.00
_cell.angle_beta   90.00
_cell.angle_gamma   90.00
#
_symmetry.space_group_name_H-M   'P 1'
#
loop_
_entity.id
_entity.type
_entity.pdbx_description
1 polymer ?
#
loop_
_entity_poly.entity_id
_entity_poly.type
_entity_poly.pdbx_seq_one_letter_code
_entity_poly.pdbx_strand_id
1 'polypeptide(L)'
;RATVDEFWRVADHRVEPFDGDLEDYRAWLKARLEENRRDARSEKSERQSQQPSGDRKAARKAAAELREKLRPLKKERDQAEKSMEKAQQALEEVEAVLADPELYTDSTRKAELTQALAKQAEIKARLDAAEQTWFAAEEALEAMEAELLASENA
;
A
#
# COMPACT_ATOMS: atom_id res chain seq x y z
N ARG A 1 -17.01 32.65 -5.53
CA ARG A 1 -16.22 33.58 -4.68
C ARG A 1 -15.94 32.85 -3.37
N ALA A 2 -14.77 32.27 -3.23
CA ALA A 2 -14.35 31.60 -1.99
C ALA A 2 -13.50 32.60 -1.21
N THR A 3 -14.00 33.05 -0.06
CA THR A 3 -13.27 33.92 0.87
C THR A 3 -12.62 33.04 1.92
N VAL A 4 -11.30 33.06 1.98
CA VAL A 4 -10.48 32.43 3.02
C VAL A 4 -9.55 33.51 3.57
N ASP A 5 -9.32 33.51 4.89
CA ASP A 5 -8.59 34.57 5.58
C ASP A 5 -7.07 34.39 5.51
N GLU A 6 -6.58 33.14 5.39
CA GLU A 6 -5.15 32.82 5.30
C GLU A 6 -4.91 31.60 4.41
N PHE A 7 -3.80 31.61 3.67
CA PHE A 7 -3.30 30.44 2.95
C PHE A 7 -2.06 29.90 3.64
N TRP A 8 -1.94 28.58 3.65
CA TRP A 8 -0.80 27.86 4.23
C TRP A 8 -0.27 26.87 3.21
N ARG A 9 1.06 26.78 3.11
CA ARG A 9 1.77 25.92 2.17
C ARG A 9 2.53 24.83 2.92
N VAL A 10 2.38 23.59 2.46
CA VAL A 10 3.11 22.44 3.00
C VAL A 10 4.17 21.99 2.00
N ALA A 11 5.43 22.04 2.40
CA ALA A 11 6.59 21.72 1.57
C ALA A 11 7.81 21.40 2.44
N ASP A 12 8.67 20.48 2.00
CA ASP A 12 9.96 20.17 2.67
C ASP A 12 9.78 19.80 4.16
N HIS A 13 8.72 19.03 4.44
CA HIS A 13 8.29 18.64 5.80
C HIS A 13 8.01 19.83 6.74
N ARG A 14 7.73 21.02 6.19
CA ARG A 14 7.37 22.23 6.93
C ARG A 14 6.04 22.80 6.43
N VAL A 15 5.38 23.55 7.31
CA VAL A 15 4.13 24.25 7.06
C VAL A 15 4.39 25.74 7.27
N GLU A 16 4.21 26.53 6.22
CA GLU A 16 4.54 27.96 6.21
C GLU A 16 3.34 28.79 5.75
N PRO A 17 3.14 30.00 6.30
CA PRO A 17 2.15 30.95 5.78
C PRO A 17 2.45 31.30 4.31
N PHE A 18 1.40 31.41 3.51
CA PHE A 18 1.48 31.74 2.09
C PHE A 18 0.71 33.03 1.83
N ASP A 19 1.43 34.11 1.48
CA ASP A 19 0.89 35.46 1.28
C ASP A 19 0.44 35.71 -0.17
N GLY A 20 -0.02 34.67 -0.86
CA GLY A 20 -0.41 34.72 -2.27
C GLY A 20 -1.75 34.03 -2.53
N ASP A 21 -2.21 34.08 -3.78
CA ASP A 21 -3.45 33.42 -4.18
C ASP A 21 -3.23 32.02 -4.78
N LEU A 22 -4.31 31.37 -5.23
CA LEU A 22 -4.23 30.05 -5.84
C LEU A 22 -3.44 30.04 -7.17
N GLU A 23 -3.40 31.15 -7.91
CA GLU A 23 -2.62 31.26 -9.15
C GLU A 23 -1.13 31.40 -8.82
N ASP A 24 -0.79 32.18 -7.79
CA ASP A 24 0.57 32.30 -7.26
C ASP A 24 1.10 30.96 -6.75
N TYR A 25 0.25 30.17 -6.08
CA TYR A 25 0.61 28.82 -5.64
C TYR A 25 0.95 27.91 -6.83
N ARG A 26 0.20 28.00 -7.95
CA ARG A 26 0.46 27.22 -9.17
C ARG A 26 1.77 27.65 -9.84
N ALA A 27 2.04 28.95 -9.88
CA ALA A 27 3.30 29.48 -10.40
C ALA A 27 4.49 29.01 -9.55
N TRP A 28 4.37 29.09 -8.23
CA TRP A 28 5.37 28.61 -7.29
C TRP A 28 5.64 27.10 -7.44
N LEU A 29 4.59 26.28 -7.55
CA LEU A 29 4.72 24.84 -7.73
C LEU A 29 5.44 24.49 -9.04
N LYS A 30 5.11 25.19 -10.14
CA LYS A 30 5.79 24.99 -11.44
C LYS A 30 7.27 25.38 -11.37
N ALA A 31 7.61 26.51 -10.77
CA ALA A 31 8.99 26.97 -10.62
C ALA A 31 9.82 25.93 -9.85
N ARG A 32 9.26 25.37 -8.78
CA ARG A 32 9.89 24.33 -7.97
C ARG A 32 10.07 23.01 -8.71
N LEU A 33 9.09 22.58 -9.52
CA LEU A 33 9.25 21.40 -10.38
C LEU A 33 10.37 21.58 -11.41
N GLU A 34 10.53 22.77 -11.97
CA GLU A 34 11.59 23.09 -12.93
C GLU A 34 12.96 23.27 -12.26
N GLU A 35 13.02 23.72 -11.01
CA GLU A 35 14.23 23.72 -10.20
C GLU A 35 14.69 22.31 -9.83
N ASN A 36 13.81 21.47 -9.26
CA ASN A 36 14.09 20.06 -8.97
C ASN A 36 14.55 19.29 -10.22
N ARG A 37 13.99 19.59 -11.40
CA ARG A 37 14.41 18.99 -12.68
C ARG A 37 15.79 19.45 -13.13
N ARG A 38 16.15 20.72 -12.88
CA ARG A 38 17.48 21.25 -13.20
C ARG A 38 18.51 20.65 -12.26
N ASP A 39 18.23 20.59 -10.96
CA ASP A 39 19.12 20.00 -9.96
C ASP A 39 19.34 18.50 -10.21
N ALA A 40 18.27 17.75 -10.49
CA ALA A 40 18.38 16.33 -10.86
C ALA A 40 19.18 16.11 -12.16
N ARG A 41 19.21 17.08 -13.08
CA ARG A 41 19.97 16.98 -14.34
C ARG A 41 21.44 17.34 -14.15
N SER A 42 21.73 18.32 -13.29
CA SER A 42 23.08 18.72 -12.89
C SER A 42 23.77 17.61 -12.10
N GLU A 43 23.09 17.05 -11.08
CA GLU A 43 23.60 15.92 -10.28
C GLU A 43 23.83 14.68 -11.15
N LYS A 44 22.93 14.40 -12.10
CA LYS A 44 23.09 13.27 -13.02
C LYS A 44 24.29 13.45 -13.96
N SER A 45 24.60 14.68 -14.39
CA SER A 45 25.76 14.96 -15.25
C SER A 45 27.08 14.78 -14.49
N GLU A 46 27.16 15.21 -13.24
CA GLU A 46 28.37 15.06 -12.40
C GLU A 46 28.61 13.62 -11.96
N ARG A 47 27.54 12.88 -11.58
CA ARG A 47 27.64 11.44 -11.26
C ARG A 47 27.98 10.60 -12.49
N GLN A 48 27.57 11.01 -13.69
CA GLN A 48 27.83 10.26 -14.92
C GLN A 48 29.31 10.27 -15.33
N SER A 49 30.06 11.32 -14.95
CA SER A 49 31.50 11.46 -15.19
C SER A 49 32.40 10.72 -14.20
N GLN A 50 31.88 10.26 -13.05
CA GLN A 50 32.68 9.62 -11.99
C GLN A 50 32.45 8.11 -11.82
N GLN A 51 31.35 7.55 -12.33
CA GLN A 51 31.09 6.09 -12.19
C GLN A 51 31.73 5.26 -13.32
N PRO A 52 32.57 4.24 -13.01
CA PRO A 52 33.07 3.29 -14.01
C PRO A 52 31.92 2.48 -14.61
N SER A 53 31.93 2.24 -15.92
CA SER A 53 30.81 1.62 -16.65
C SER A 53 30.39 0.22 -16.16
N GLY A 54 31.24 -0.44 -15.36
CA GLY A 54 30.94 -1.72 -14.70
C GLY A 54 29.82 -1.64 -13.66
N ASP A 55 29.75 -0.55 -12.88
CA ASP A 55 28.77 -0.41 -11.79
C ASP A 55 27.34 -0.26 -12.31
N ARG A 56 27.14 0.46 -13.42
CA ARG A 56 25.79 0.57 -14.05
C ARG A 56 25.26 -0.75 -14.57
N LYS A 57 26.14 -1.65 -15.03
CA LYS A 57 25.73 -2.98 -15.52
C LYS A 57 25.39 -3.90 -14.34
N ALA A 58 26.14 -3.82 -13.25
CA ALA A 58 25.85 -4.54 -12.01
C ALA A 58 24.54 -4.06 -11.36
N ALA A 59 24.34 -2.75 -11.23
CA ALA A 59 23.12 -2.16 -10.68
C ALA A 59 21.86 -2.54 -11.48
N ARG A 60 21.93 -2.50 -12.82
CA ARG A 60 20.82 -2.97 -13.67
C ARG A 60 20.48 -4.44 -13.48
N LYS A 61 21.50 -5.29 -13.26
CA LYS A 61 21.30 -6.72 -13.03
C LYS A 61 20.65 -6.97 -11.66
N ALA A 62 21.13 -6.30 -10.61
CA ALA A 62 20.55 -6.37 -9.27
C ALA A 62 19.09 -5.88 -9.25
N ALA A 63 18.79 -4.77 -9.93
CA ALA A 63 17.44 -4.26 -10.08
C ALA A 63 16.51 -5.24 -10.81
N ALA A 64 17.01 -5.95 -11.84
CA ALA A 64 16.23 -6.97 -12.54
C ALA A 64 15.93 -8.19 -11.65
N GLU A 65 16.92 -8.63 -10.85
CA GLU A 65 16.76 -9.73 -9.89
C GLU A 65 15.76 -9.38 -8.77
N LEU A 66 15.79 -8.14 -8.26
CA LEU A 66 14.81 -7.64 -7.29
C LEU A 66 13.40 -7.59 -7.88
N ARG A 67 13.24 -7.14 -9.13
CA ARG A 67 11.92 -7.12 -9.80
C ARG A 67 11.34 -8.52 -10.00
N GLU A 68 12.17 -9.53 -10.28
CA GLU A 68 11.70 -10.91 -10.36
C GLU A 68 11.25 -11.45 -8.99
N LYS A 69 11.89 -11.02 -7.89
CA LYS A 69 11.47 -11.37 -6.51
C LYS A 69 10.19 -10.65 -6.07
N LEU A 70 9.90 -9.46 -6.58
CA LEU A 70 8.66 -8.74 -6.28
C LEU A 70 7.41 -9.41 -6.86
N ARG A 71 7.54 -10.08 -8.02
CA ARG A 71 6.40 -10.75 -8.71
C ARG A 71 5.67 -11.80 -7.86
N PRO A 72 6.35 -12.78 -7.22
CA PRO A 72 5.68 -13.75 -6.37
C PRO A 72 5.03 -13.10 -5.15
N LEU A 73 5.64 -12.08 -4.55
CA LEU A 73 5.08 -11.36 -3.40
C LEU A 73 3.79 -10.62 -3.77
N LYS A 74 3.76 -9.93 -4.94
CA LYS A 74 2.52 -9.29 -5.45
C LYS A 74 1.42 -10.33 -5.68
N LYS A 75 1.78 -11.49 -6.21
CA LYS A 75 0.83 -12.60 -6.40
C LYS A 75 0.31 -13.15 -5.07
N GLU A 76 1.19 -13.28 -4.08
CA GLU A 76 0.83 -13.76 -2.73
C GLU A 76 -0.15 -12.81 -2.05
N ARG A 77 0.14 -11.50 -2.09
CA ARG A 77 -0.79 -10.46 -1.65
C ARG A 77 -2.14 -10.56 -2.35
N ASP A 78 -2.17 -10.56 -3.69
CA ASP A 78 -3.42 -10.62 -4.47
C ASP A 78 -4.23 -11.89 -4.14
N GLN A 79 -3.53 -12.99 -3.85
CA GLN A 79 -4.16 -14.25 -3.46
C GLN A 79 -4.72 -14.19 -2.03
N ALA A 80 -4.02 -13.54 -1.12
CA ALA A 80 -4.48 -13.29 0.25
C ALA A 80 -5.72 -12.39 0.26
N GLU A 81 -5.73 -11.29 -0.52
CA GLU A 81 -6.90 -10.40 -0.67
C GLU A 81 -8.14 -11.16 -1.14
N LYS A 82 -8.00 -12.00 -2.18
CA LYS A 82 -9.09 -12.85 -2.66
C LYS A 82 -9.55 -13.86 -1.63
N SER A 83 -8.64 -14.35 -0.79
CA SER A 83 -8.98 -15.26 0.30
C SER A 83 -9.76 -14.55 1.39
N MET A 84 -9.35 -13.33 1.75
CA MET A 84 -10.06 -12.47 2.71
C MET A 84 -11.46 -12.14 2.20
N GLU A 85 -11.60 -11.70 0.95
CA GLU A 85 -12.91 -11.37 0.35
C GLU A 85 -13.88 -12.56 0.40
N LYS A 86 -13.40 -13.76 0.06
CA LYS A 86 -14.20 -14.99 0.16
C LYS A 86 -14.55 -15.36 1.59
N ALA A 87 -13.62 -15.20 2.53
CA ALA A 87 -13.86 -15.47 3.94
C ALA A 87 -14.88 -14.47 4.51
N GLN A 88 -14.80 -13.20 4.11
CA GLN A 88 -15.74 -12.15 4.49
C GLN A 88 -17.16 -12.46 4.01
N GLN A 89 -17.32 -12.82 2.73
CA GLN A 89 -18.61 -13.23 2.17
C GLN A 89 -19.19 -14.46 2.88
N ALA A 90 -18.36 -15.48 3.12
CA ALA A 90 -18.79 -16.66 3.86
C ALA A 90 -19.15 -16.34 5.31
N LEU A 91 -18.48 -15.36 5.93
CA LEU A 91 -18.77 -14.91 7.28
C LEU A 91 -20.15 -14.22 7.32
N GLU A 92 -20.43 -13.33 6.37
CA GLU A 92 -21.73 -12.66 6.24
C GLU A 92 -22.88 -13.67 6.08
N GLU A 93 -22.70 -14.71 5.27
CA GLU A 93 -23.70 -15.78 5.11
C GLU A 93 -23.99 -16.49 6.44
N VAL A 94 -22.94 -16.81 7.22
CA VAL A 94 -23.11 -17.49 8.52
C VAL A 94 -23.71 -16.55 9.55
N GLU A 95 -23.31 -15.28 9.54
CA GLU A 95 -23.86 -14.27 10.45
C GLU A 95 -25.33 -13.96 10.15
N ALA A 96 -25.76 -14.04 8.88
CA ALA A 96 -27.17 -13.95 8.53
C ALA A 96 -28.00 -15.10 9.13
N VAL A 97 -27.46 -16.32 9.17
CA VAL A 97 -28.10 -17.45 9.86
C VAL A 97 -28.13 -17.24 11.37
N LEU A 98 -27.01 -16.80 11.95
CA LEU A 98 -26.92 -16.51 13.39
C LEU A 98 -27.76 -15.29 13.82
N ALA A 99 -28.17 -14.44 12.90
CA ALA A 99 -29.04 -13.30 13.19
C ALA A 99 -30.52 -13.70 13.37
N ASP A 100 -30.92 -14.92 13.00
CA ASP A 100 -32.28 -15.43 13.16
C ASP A 100 -32.60 -15.70 14.64
N PRO A 101 -33.55 -14.97 15.26
CA PRO A 101 -33.92 -15.19 16.66
C PRO A 101 -34.55 -16.58 16.90
N GLU A 102 -35.22 -17.16 15.90
CA GLU A 102 -35.87 -18.47 16.04
C GLU A 102 -34.84 -19.59 16.24
N LEU A 103 -33.61 -19.40 15.75
CA LEU A 103 -32.49 -20.33 15.92
C LEU A 103 -32.15 -20.59 17.40
N TYR A 104 -32.43 -19.62 18.27
CA TYR A 104 -32.16 -19.71 19.71
C TYR A 104 -33.35 -20.21 20.51
N THR A 105 -34.58 -20.01 20.02
CA THR A 105 -35.80 -20.38 20.73
C THR A 105 -36.29 -21.78 20.39
N ASP A 106 -36.02 -22.26 19.16
CA ASP A 106 -36.42 -23.60 18.74
C ASP A 106 -35.41 -24.66 19.22
N SER A 107 -35.87 -25.55 20.10
CA SER A 107 -35.06 -26.65 20.64
C SER A 107 -34.59 -27.66 19.59
N THR A 108 -35.25 -27.75 18.44
CA THR A 108 -34.89 -28.65 17.32
C THR A 108 -33.71 -28.10 16.50
N ARG A 109 -33.47 -26.78 16.52
CA ARG A 109 -32.42 -26.11 15.75
C ARG A 109 -31.10 -25.92 16.51
N LYS A 110 -30.98 -26.44 17.74
CA LYS A 110 -29.74 -26.36 18.54
C LYS A 110 -28.50 -26.91 17.82
N ALA A 111 -28.67 -27.97 17.02
CA ALA A 111 -27.57 -28.53 16.23
C ALA A 111 -27.10 -27.57 15.14
N GLU A 112 -28.03 -26.90 14.46
CA GLU A 112 -27.76 -25.86 13.45
C GLU A 112 -27.02 -24.68 14.08
N LEU A 113 -27.47 -24.19 15.25
CA LEU A 113 -26.80 -23.13 15.99
C LEU A 113 -25.34 -23.48 16.31
N THR A 114 -25.10 -24.69 16.82
CA THR A 114 -23.76 -25.14 17.19
C THR A 114 -22.85 -25.23 15.95
N GLN A 115 -23.38 -25.72 14.82
CA GLN A 115 -22.65 -25.79 13.56
C GLN A 115 -22.35 -24.39 13.00
N ALA A 116 -23.32 -23.47 13.04
CA ALA A 116 -23.14 -22.10 12.57
C ALA A 116 -22.06 -21.37 13.38
N LEU A 117 -22.06 -21.51 14.72
CA LEU A 117 -21.02 -20.93 15.58
C LEU A 117 -19.64 -21.53 15.30
N ALA A 118 -19.54 -22.85 15.13
CA ALA A 118 -18.28 -23.51 14.79
C ALA A 118 -17.75 -23.04 13.43
N LYS A 119 -18.64 -22.92 12.44
CA LYS A 119 -18.29 -22.42 11.10
C LYS A 119 -17.87 -20.95 11.15
N GLN A 120 -18.54 -20.11 11.95
CA GLN A 120 -18.14 -18.72 12.15
C GLN A 120 -16.71 -18.62 12.71
N ALA A 121 -16.41 -19.42 13.74
CA ALA A 121 -15.07 -19.45 14.35
C ALA A 121 -14.00 -19.91 13.35
N GLU A 122 -14.28 -20.94 12.56
CA GLU A 122 -13.38 -21.42 11.51
C GLU A 122 -13.14 -20.36 10.43
N ILE A 123 -14.19 -19.68 9.97
CA ILE A 123 -14.08 -18.64 8.95
C ILE A 123 -13.26 -17.46 9.48
N LYS A 124 -13.50 -17.03 10.72
CA LYS A 124 -12.70 -15.97 11.37
C LYS A 124 -11.23 -16.34 11.46
N ALA A 125 -10.91 -17.56 11.88
CA ALA A 125 -9.52 -18.04 11.92
C ALA A 125 -8.87 -18.06 10.53
N ARG A 126 -9.62 -18.38 9.47
CA ARG A 126 -9.14 -18.33 8.08
C ARG A 126 -8.94 -16.90 7.59
N LEU A 127 -9.82 -15.97 7.98
CA LEU A 127 -9.70 -14.55 7.69
C LEU A 127 -8.43 -13.99 8.35
N ASP A 128 -8.25 -14.24 9.65
CA ASP A 128 -7.05 -13.84 10.39
C ASP A 128 -5.76 -14.38 9.74
N ALA A 129 -5.75 -15.65 9.34
CA ALA A 129 -4.60 -16.24 8.65
C ALA A 129 -4.31 -15.57 7.29
N ALA A 130 -5.35 -15.26 6.53
CA ALA A 130 -5.20 -14.56 5.24
C ALA A 130 -4.71 -13.12 5.44
N GLU A 131 -5.19 -12.41 6.47
CA GLU A 131 -4.72 -11.08 6.86
C GLU A 131 -3.23 -11.09 7.23
N GLN A 132 -2.79 -12.08 8.01
CA GLN A 132 -1.37 -12.24 8.35
C GLN A 132 -0.50 -12.48 7.11
N THR A 133 -0.95 -13.32 6.18
CA THR A 133 -0.26 -13.52 4.91
C THR A 133 -0.21 -12.25 4.08
N TRP A 134 -1.32 -11.52 3.99
CA TRP A 134 -1.39 -10.25 3.26
C TRP A 134 -0.41 -9.22 3.85
N PHE A 135 -0.44 -9.06 5.16
CA PHE A 135 0.43 -8.11 5.88
C PHE A 135 1.91 -8.45 5.67
N ALA A 136 2.30 -9.71 5.85
CA ALA A 136 3.69 -10.13 5.62
C ALA A 136 4.14 -9.95 4.16
N ALA A 137 3.24 -10.19 3.19
CA ALA A 137 3.54 -9.97 1.78
C ALA A 137 3.72 -8.48 1.45
N GLU A 138 2.87 -7.60 1.98
CA GLU A 138 2.99 -6.14 1.83
C GLU A 138 4.27 -5.61 2.48
N GLU A 139 4.59 -6.01 3.72
CA GLU A 139 5.86 -5.61 4.38
C GLU A 139 7.09 -6.03 3.54
N ALA A 140 7.08 -7.26 3.00
CA ALA A 140 8.15 -7.75 2.15
C ALA A 140 8.24 -6.98 0.82
N LEU A 141 7.09 -6.59 0.23
CA LEU A 141 7.05 -5.76 -0.96
C LEU A 141 7.64 -4.38 -0.69
N GLU A 142 7.21 -3.70 0.36
CA GLU A 142 7.71 -2.38 0.74
C GLU A 142 9.22 -2.41 0.98
N ALA A 143 9.74 -3.40 1.71
CA ALA A 143 11.17 -3.56 1.97
C ALA A 143 11.98 -3.73 0.67
N MET A 144 11.50 -4.58 -0.25
CA MET A 144 12.17 -4.84 -1.52
C MET A 144 12.08 -3.65 -2.49
N GLU A 145 10.97 -2.90 -2.48
CA GLU A 145 10.82 -1.67 -3.25
C GLU A 145 11.72 -0.54 -2.71
N ALA A 146 11.88 -0.45 -1.39
CA ALA A 146 12.84 0.47 -0.76
C ALA A 146 14.29 0.11 -1.11
N GLU A 147 14.65 -1.18 -1.09
CA GLU A 147 15.99 -1.65 -1.50
C GLU A 147 16.26 -1.35 -2.99
N LEU A 148 15.26 -1.56 -3.86
CA LEU A 148 15.34 -1.22 -5.27
C LEU A 148 15.61 0.28 -5.47
N LEU A 149 14.84 1.14 -4.81
CA LEU A 149 15.03 2.60 -4.84
C LEU A 149 16.41 3.02 -4.31
N ALA A 150 16.90 2.39 -3.25
CA ALA A 150 18.25 2.65 -2.74
C ALA A 150 19.33 2.25 -3.76
N SER A 151 19.17 1.10 -4.42
CA SER A 151 20.10 0.60 -5.44
C SER A 151 20.12 1.42 -6.73
N GLU A 152 19.00 2.06 -7.09
CA GLU A 152 18.89 2.92 -8.27
C GLU A 152 19.48 4.33 -8.02
N ASN A 153 19.56 4.76 -6.75
CA ASN A 153 20.08 6.07 -6.33
C ASN A 153 21.58 6.07 -5.95
N ALA A 154 22.18 4.89 -5.72
CA ALA A 154 23.60 4.68 -5.43
C ALA A 154 24.48 4.68 -6.71
#